data_AF-A0AAE4Z7T6-F1
#
_entry.id   AF-A0AAE4Z7T6-F1
#
_cell.length_a   1.000
_cell.length_b   1.000
_cell.length_c   1.000
_cell.angle_alpha   90.00
_cell.angle_beta   90.00
_cell.angle_gamma   90.00
#
_symmetry.space_group_name_H-M   'P 1'
#
loop_
_entity.id
_entity.type
_entity.pdbx_description
1 polymer ?
#
loop_
_entity_poly.entity_id
_entity_poly.type
_entity_poly.pdbx_seq_one_letter_code
_entity_poly.pdbx_strand_id
1 'polypeptide(L)' 'MERDDGIIQRLSHLAEELASPAVVSVYLFGSVSEKRSHRESDVDVGLLLSWDRCPTGRERFDRRLEWFGADPVLDR' A
#
# COMPACT_ATOMS: atom_id res chain seq x y z
N MET A 1 -15.90 -14.75 -3.42
CA MET A 1 -16.17 -13.66 -4.37
C MET A 1 -16.43 -12.34 -3.65
N GLU A 2 -17.19 -12.29 -2.55
CA GLU A 2 -17.42 -11.06 -1.76
C GLU A 2 -16.20 -10.47 -1.03
N ARG A 3 -15.16 -11.25 -0.71
CA ARG A 3 -14.01 -10.74 0.07
C ARG A 3 -13.08 -9.83 -0.71
N ASP A 4 -12.87 -10.12 -1.99
CA ASP A 4 -11.92 -9.37 -2.83
C ASP A 4 -12.45 -7.95 -3.07
N ASP A 5 -13.78 -7.81 -3.24
CA ASP A 5 -14.46 -6.52 -3.40
C ASP A 5 -14.27 -5.61 -2.17
N GLY A 6 -14.26 -6.19 -0.97
CA GLY A 6 -14.01 -5.46 0.28
C GLY A 6 -12.56 -4.98 0.42
N ILE A 7 -11.58 -5.73 -0.09
CA ILE A 7 -10.17 -5.30 -0.12
C ILE A 7 -9.98 -4.20 -1.15
N ILE A 8 -10.56 -4.35 -2.34
CA ILE A 8 -10.50 -3.33 -3.39
C ILE A 8 -11.12 -2.02 -2.89
N GLN A 9 -12.29 -2.06 -2.22
CA GLN A 9 -12.89 -0.87 -1.62
C GLN A 9 -11.99 -0.21 -0.57
N ARG A 10 -11.35 -0.99 0.30
CA ARG A 10 -10.42 -0.45 1.30
C ARG A 10 -9.17 0.16 0.66
N LEU A 11 -8.66 -0.43 -0.42
CA LEU A 11 -7.54 0.13 -1.17
C LEU A 11 -7.91 1.41 -1.90
N SER A 12 -9.10 1.48 -2.49
CA SER A 12 -9.61 2.73 -3.06
C SER A 12 -9.72 3.81 -2.00
N HIS A 13 -10.26 3.48 -0.82
CA HIS A 13 -10.34 4.43 0.28
C HIS A 13 -8.96 4.85 0.79
N LEU A 14 -8.02 3.91 0.95
CA LEU A 14 -6.63 4.22 1.29
C LEU A 14 -5.99 5.12 0.23
N ALA A 15 -6.24 4.89 -1.06
CA ALA A 15 -5.72 5.74 -2.13
C ALA A 15 -6.32 7.15 -2.09
N GLU A 16 -7.58 7.30 -1.68
CA GLU A 16 -8.23 8.59 -1.43
C GLU A 16 -7.67 9.30 -0.18
N GLU A 17 -7.41 8.57 0.91
CA GLU A 17 -6.78 9.15 2.11
C GLU A 17 -5.32 9.52 1.85
N LEU A 18 -4.62 8.70 1.08
CA LEU A 18 -3.27 8.94 0.58
C LEU A 18 -3.29 9.85 -0.66
N ALA A 19 -4.38 10.59 -0.96
CA ALA A 19 -4.47 11.54 -2.08
C ALA A 19 -3.54 12.76 -1.87
N SER A 20 -2.27 12.42 -1.78
CA SER A 20 -1.10 13.25 -1.77
C SER A 20 -0.68 13.38 -3.23
N PRO A 21 -0.32 14.59 -3.68
CA PRO A 21 0.29 14.79 -5.00
C PRO A 21 1.58 13.97 -5.21
N ALA A 22 2.12 13.35 -4.15
CA ALA A 22 3.27 12.46 -4.22
C ALA A 22 2.94 11.02 -4.62
N VAL A 23 1.68 10.55 -4.52
CA VAL A 23 1.29 9.19 -4.95
C VAL A 23 0.70 9.25 -6.35
N VAL A 24 1.31 8.52 -7.29
CA VAL A 24 0.89 8.48 -8.70
C VAL A 24 -0.08 7.33 -8.95
N SER A 25 0.19 6.17 -8.34
CA SER A 25 -0.65 4.98 -8.46
C SER A 25 -0.45 4.02 -7.29
N VAL A 26 -1.45 3.16 -7.10
CA VAL A 26 -1.48 2.08 -6.11
C VAL A 26 -1.70 0.76 -6.85
N TYR A 27 -0.92 -0.26 -6.49
CA TYR A 27 -1.00 -1.60 -7.06
C TYR A 27 -1.33 -2.61 -5.97
N LEU A 28 -2.29 -3.50 -6.26
CA LEU A 28 -2.52 -4.71 -5.48
C LEU A 28 -1.79 -5.87 -6.16
N PHE A 29 -1.02 -6.63 -5.39
CA PHE A 29 -0.35 -7.83 -5.88
C PHE A 29 -0.45 -8.96 -4.86
N GLY A 30 0.27 -10.05 -5.11
CA GLY A 30 0.30 -11.20 -4.21
C GLY A 30 -1.00 -12.00 -4.16
N SER A 31 -1.18 -12.73 -3.06
CA SER A 31 -2.19 -13.79 -2.93
C SER A 31 -3.63 -13.32 -3.18
N VAL A 32 -3.95 -12.07 -2.81
CA VAL A 32 -5.27 -11.46 -3.04
C VAL A 32 -5.51 -11.22 -4.53
N SER A 33 -4.55 -10.61 -5.24
CA SER A 33 -4.66 -10.36 -6.68
C SER A 33 -4.82 -11.66 -7.49
N GLU A 34 -4.21 -12.74 -7.01
CA GLU A 34 -4.25 -14.06 -7.66
C GLU A 34 -5.44 -14.94 -7.22
N LYS A 35 -6.32 -14.44 -6.34
CA LYS A 35 -7.45 -15.19 -5.78
C LYS A 35 -7.02 -16.47 -5.03
N ARG A 36 -5.83 -16.43 -4.42
CA ARG A 36 -5.24 -17.50 -3.60
C ARG A 36 -5.11 -17.08 -2.13
N SER A 37 -5.79 -16.02 -1.70
CA SER A 37 -5.72 -15.51 -0.34
C SER A 37 -6.49 -16.39 0.66
N HIS A 38 -5.93 -16.53 1.85
CA HIS A 38 -6.53 -17.18 3.00
C HIS A 38 -6.87 -16.15 4.08
N ARG A 39 -7.54 -16.59 5.16
CA ARG A 39 -7.98 -15.68 6.23
C ARG A 39 -6.83 -14.89 6.88
N GLU A 40 -5.66 -15.49 6.95
CA GLU A 40 -4.45 -14.92 7.57
C GLU A 40 -3.49 -14.34 6.54
N SER A 41 -3.86 -14.33 5.26
CA SER A 41 -3.04 -13.72 4.23
C SER A 41 -2.94 -12.22 4.46
N ASP A 42 -1.72 -11.72 4.31
CA ASP A 42 -1.41 -10.32 4.14
C ASP A 42 -1.99 -9.77 2.82
N VAL A 43 -2.05 -8.43 2.75
CA VAL A 43 -2.45 -7.69 1.56
C VAL A 43 -1.23 -6.93 1.06
N ASP A 44 -0.70 -7.37 -0.07
CA ASP A 44 0.48 -6.74 -0.65
C ASP A 44 0.11 -5.53 -1.52
N VAL A 45 0.65 -4.36 -1.16
CA VAL A 45 0.36 -3.09 -1.82
C VAL A 45 1.65 -2.39 -2.25
N GLY A 46 1.66 -1.88 -3.48
CA GLY A 46 2.76 -1.10 -4.03
C GLY A 46 2.33 0.33 -4.31
N LEU A 47 3.12 1.30 -3.89
CA LEU A 47 2.92 2.71 -4.26
C LEU A 47 3.96 3.14 -5.28
N LEU A 48 3.51 3.78 -6.35
CA LEU A 48 4.38 4.55 -7.23
C LEU A 48 4.39 6.01 -6.77
N LEU A 49 5.58 6.53 -6.46
CA LEU A 49 5.75 7.91 -6.01
C LEU A 49 6.19 8.82 -7.16
N SER A 50 5.70 10.05 -7.14
CA SER A 50 6.10 11.09 -8.08
C SER A 50 7.57 11.47 -7.87
N TRP A 51 8.37 11.38 -8.92
CA TRP A 51 9.77 11.78 -8.90
C TRP A 51 9.96 13.28 -8.64
N ASP A 52 9.03 14.12 -9.08
CA ASP A 52 9.11 15.58 -8.86
C ASP A 52 8.80 15.96 -7.41
N ARG A 53 8.10 15.09 -6.67
CA ARG A 53 7.70 15.32 -5.27
C ARG A 53 8.54 14.53 -4.26
N CYS A 54 9.14 13.43 -4.68
CA CYS A 54 10.05 12.60 -3.89
C CYS A 54 11.30 12.25 -4.73
N PRO A 55 12.15 13.24 -5.06
CA PRO A 55 13.24 13.08 -6.01
C PRO A 55 14.32 12.11 -5.52
N THR A 56 14.61 12.09 -4.22
CA THR A 56 15.66 11.24 -3.66
C THR A 56 15.13 9.91 -3.15
N GLY A 57 16.01 8.89 -3.14
CA GLY A 57 15.68 7.61 -2.52
C GLY A 57 15.36 7.73 -1.03
N ARG A 58 15.97 8.71 -0.35
CA ARG A 58 15.73 8.97 1.07
C ARG A 58 14.32 9.50 1.33
N GLU A 59 13.86 10.49 0.56
CA GLU A 59 12.50 11.02 0.70
C GLU A 59 11.44 9.95 0.40
N ARG A 60 11.68 9.08 -0.59
CA ARG A 60 10.79 7.94 -0.87
C ARG A 60 10.75 6.94 0.30
N PHE A 61 11.90 6.69 0.93
CA PHE A 61 11.99 5.82 2.10
C PHE A 61 11.26 6.43 3.31
N ASP A 62 11.50 7.71 3.60
CA ASP A 62 10.86 8.39 4.72
C ASP A 62 9.33 8.45 4.53
N ARG A 63 8.85 8.73 3.31
CA ARG A 63 7.41 8.65 2.98
C ARG A 63 6.82 7.26 3.16
N ARG A 64 7.57 6.21 2.79
CA ARG A 64 7.14 4.83 3.05
C ARG A 64 7.01 4.57 4.56
N LEU A 65 7.92 5.07 5.38
CA LEU A 65 7.83 4.95 6.83
C LEU A 65 6.66 5.76 7.41
N GLU A 66 6.37 6.95 6.90
CA GLU A 66 5.22 7.73 7.39
C GLU A 66 3.87 7.03 7.12
N TRP A 67 3.74 6.36 5.97
CA TRP A 67 2.47 5.74 5.56
C TRP A 67 2.32 4.28 5.97
N PHE A 68 3.42 3.54 6.07
CA PHE A 68 3.41 2.11 6.41
C PHE A 68 4.17 1.79 7.70
N GLY A 69 4.87 2.77 8.27
CA GLY A 69 5.69 2.63 9.46
C GLY A 69 5.00 3.21 10.69
N ALA A 70 3.99 2.49 11.18
CA ALA A 70 3.74 2.38 12.61
C ALA A 70 3.23 0.97 12.94
N ASP A 71 4.03 -0.05 12.60
CA ASP A 71 4.15 -1.22 13.48
C ASP A 71 5.54 -1.87 13.36
N PRO A 72 6.47 -1.64 14.32
CA PRO A 72 7.70 -2.40 14.46
C PRO A 72 7.51 -3.72 15.22
N VAL A 73 6.32 -4.32 15.28
CA VAL A 73 6.12 -5.67 15.85
C VAL A 73 6.62 -6.76 14.89
N LEU A 74 7.94 -6.76 14.68
CA LEU A 74 8.78 -7.95 14.47
C LEU A 74 10.10 -7.78 15.26
N ASP A 75 9.98 -7.30 16.50
CA ASP A 75 11.00 -7.49 17.54
C ASP A 75 10.31 -8.00 18.83
N ARG A 76 9.92 -9.28 18.82
CA ARG A 76 9.79 -10.19 19.98
C ARG A 76 9.90 -11.64 19.53
#